data_AF-A0A537ASK9-F1
#
_entry.id   AF-A0A537ASK9-F1
#
_cell.length_a   1.000
_cell.length_b   1.000
_cell.length_c   1.000
_cell.angle_alpha   90.00
_cell.angle_beta   90.00
_cell.angle_gamma   90.00
#
_symmetry.space_group_name_H-M   'P 1'
#
loop_
_entity.id
_entity.type
_entity.pdbx_description
1 polymer ?
#
loop_
_entity_poly.entity_id
_entity_poly.type
_entity_poly.pdbx_seq_one_letter_code
_entity_poly.pdbx_strand_id
1 'polypeptide(L)'
;MRLGVAGTCLVLVDDALWEEAYDATPVQARRHLFATMRYIEENPVRAGFVAHPGGYPWSSYRANALGEDDALLTPHPHYCSLGRSPGERCAAYAALFARAGERIIPISHRRSGSLSPRVRSRS
;
A
#
# COMPACT_ATOMS: atom_id res chain seq x y z
N MET A 1 21.21 54.46 15.06
CA MET A 1 19.81 54.92 15.10
C MET A 1 19.36 55.01 13.65
N ARG A 2 18.52 54.14 13.07
CA ARG A 2 17.33 53.44 13.57
C ARG A 2 17.27 52.00 13.01
N LEU A 3 16.84 51.05 13.84
CA LEU A 3 16.29 49.75 13.42
C LEU A 3 14.91 49.98 12.78
N GLY A 4 14.51 49.07 11.86
CA GLY A 4 13.09 48.86 11.54
C GLY A 4 12.81 48.23 10.18
N VAL A 5 12.73 46.90 10.13
CA VAL A 5 11.68 46.18 9.37
C VAL A 5 11.41 44.89 10.14
N ALA A 6 10.28 44.92 10.86
CA ALA A 6 9.66 43.76 11.44
C ALA A 6 8.83 43.05 10.37
N GLY A 7 8.71 41.72 10.50
CA GLY A 7 7.57 41.01 9.94
C GLY A 7 7.82 40.28 8.63
N THR A 8 8.67 39.27 8.66
CA THR A 8 8.32 38.03 7.97
C THR A 8 8.80 36.87 8.82
N CYS A 9 7.98 36.45 9.78
CA CYS A 9 8.02 35.05 10.17
C CYS A 9 7.72 34.26 8.89
N LEU A 10 8.76 33.68 8.29
CA LEU A 10 8.61 32.57 7.36
C LEU A 10 8.10 31.42 8.23
N VAL A 11 6.81 31.42 8.53
CA VAL A 11 6.14 30.20 8.97
C VAL A 11 6.04 29.39 7.68
N LEU A 12 7.04 28.55 7.42
CA LEU A 12 6.81 27.37 6.60
C LEU A 12 5.84 26.52 7.42
N VAL A 13 4.55 26.80 7.26
CA VAL A 13 3.56 25.81 7.65
C VAL A 13 3.57 24.78 6.55
N ASP A 14 4.30 23.69 6.75
CA ASP A 14 4.07 22.47 6.00
C ASP A 14 2.74 21.87 6.51
N ASP A 15 1.62 22.56 6.24
CA ASP A 15 0.23 22.16 6.57
C ASP A 15 -0.31 21.06 5.63
N ALA A 16 0.53 20.53 4.73
CA ALA A 16 0.11 19.54 3.76
C ALA A 16 0.12 18.15 4.40
N LEU A 17 -1.07 17.58 4.64
CA LEU A 17 -1.24 16.16 5.01
C LEU A 17 -0.61 15.20 3.98
N TRP A 18 -0.46 15.66 2.73
CA TRP A 18 0.02 14.86 1.61
C TRP A 18 1.40 15.34 1.17
N GLU A 19 2.37 14.43 1.16
CA GLU A 19 3.75 14.72 0.73
C GLU A 19 3.87 14.82 -0.81
N GLU A 20 3.13 13.98 -1.56
CA GLU A 20 3.18 13.93 -3.03
C GLU A 20 1.79 13.66 -3.64
N ALA A 21 1.63 13.88 -4.95
CA ALA A 21 0.44 13.47 -5.69
C ALA A 21 0.35 11.93 -5.77
N TYR A 22 -0.86 11.39 -5.94
CA TYR A 22 -1.07 9.94 -6.02
C TYR A 22 -0.73 9.38 -7.40
N ASP A 23 -0.25 8.13 -7.42
CA ASP A 23 -0.16 7.31 -8.63
C ASP A 23 -1.41 6.43 -8.77
N ALA A 24 -2.02 6.43 -9.97
CA ALA A 24 -3.13 5.56 -10.30
C ALA A 24 -2.83 4.79 -11.59
N THR A 25 -2.75 3.46 -11.47
CA THR A 25 -2.56 2.55 -12.61
C THR A 25 -3.64 1.48 -12.60
N PRO A 26 -4.39 1.29 -13.72
CA PRO A 26 -5.40 0.26 -13.79
C PRO A 26 -4.79 -1.14 -13.69
N VAL A 27 -5.38 -2.00 -12.85
CA VAL A 27 -4.94 -3.39 -12.67
C VAL A 27 -5.76 -4.30 -13.56
N GLN A 28 -5.11 -5.05 -14.46
CA GLN A 28 -5.79 -6.08 -15.25
C GLN A 28 -6.11 -7.28 -14.37
N ALA A 29 -7.37 -7.38 -13.94
CA ALA A 29 -7.76 -8.28 -12.85
C ALA A 29 -7.39 -9.76 -13.09
N ARG A 30 -7.62 -10.29 -14.31
CA ARG A 30 -7.27 -11.68 -14.67
C ARG A 30 -5.78 -12.00 -14.54
N ARG A 31 -4.91 -11.01 -14.69
CA ARG A 31 -3.45 -11.20 -14.75
C ARG A 31 -2.75 -10.78 -13.46
N HIS A 32 -3.20 -9.70 -12.85
CA HIS A 32 -2.43 -8.99 -11.84
C HIS A 32 -3.16 -8.80 -10.51
N LEU A 33 -4.45 -9.11 -10.39
CA LEU A 33 -5.21 -8.87 -9.16
C LEU A 33 -4.54 -9.49 -7.93
N PHE A 34 -4.28 -10.79 -7.94
CA PHE A 34 -3.72 -11.47 -6.78
C PHE A 34 -2.28 -11.07 -6.48
N ALA A 35 -1.51 -10.68 -7.51
CA ALA A 35 -0.17 -10.13 -7.30
C ALA A 35 -0.24 -8.76 -6.61
N THR A 36 -1.16 -7.89 -7.04
CA THR A 36 -1.39 -6.58 -6.42
C THR A 36 -1.93 -6.71 -5.00
N MET A 37 -2.93 -7.57 -4.79
CA MET A 37 -3.47 -7.84 -3.45
C MET A 37 -2.35 -8.34 -2.53
N ARG A 38 -1.59 -9.37 -2.95
CA ARG A 38 -0.47 -9.89 -2.16
C ARG A 38 0.56 -8.81 -1.82
N TYR A 39 0.90 -7.95 -2.78
CA TYR A 39 1.80 -6.81 -2.53
C TYR A 39 1.25 -5.89 -1.41
N ILE A 40 -0.03 -5.53 -1.47
CA ILE A 40 -0.67 -4.70 -0.44
C ILE A 40 -0.62 -5.38 0.93
N GLU A 41 -0.98 -6.67 1.03
CA GLU A 41 -0.96 -7.41 2.30
C GLU A 41 0.46 -7.57 2.86
N GLU A 42 1.47 -7.71 1.98
CA GLU A 42 2.88 -7.87 2.37
C GLU A 42 3.57 -6.54 2.72
N ASN A 43 3.06 -5.38 2.26
CA ASN A 43 3.67 -4.07 2.54
C ASN A 43 4.06 -3.84 4.00
N PRO A 44 3.19 -4.09 5.01
CA PRO A 44 3.57 -3.91 6.41
C PRO A 44 4.69 -4.88 6.85
N VAL A 45 4.82 -6.05 6.22
CA VAL A 45 5.96 -6.95 6.42
C VAL A 45 7.23 -6.39 5.78
N ARG A 46 7.14 -5.86 4.55
CA ARG A 46 8.28 -5.22 3.85
C ARG A 46 8.77 -3.97 4.58
N ALA A 47 7.86 -3.26 5.25
CA ALA A 47 8.19 -2.11 6.08
C ALA A 47 8.74 -2.50 7.47
N GLY A 48 8.72 -3.80 7.82
CA GLY A 48 9.21 -4.30 9.11
C GLY A 48 8.26 -4.06 10.29
N PHE A 49 7.00 -3.69 10.05
CA PHE A 49 6.02 -3.45 11.12
C PHE A 49 5.50 -4.74 11.76
N VAL A 50 5.35 -5.80 10.97
CA VAL A 50 4.86 -7.10 11.44
C VAL A 50 5.61 -8.24 10.76
N ALA A 51 5.70 -9.40 11.42
CA ALA A 51 6.37 -10.58 10.86
C ALA A 51 5.53 -11.35 9.84
N HIS A 52 4.21 -11.13 9.82
CA HIS A 52 3.27 -11.84 8.96
C HIS A 52 2.10 -10.90 8.60
N PRO A 53 1.54 -10.96 7.36
CA PRO A 53 0.47 -10.06 6.92
C PRO A 53 -0.73 -9.98 7.89
N GLY A 54 -1.16 -11.12 8.44
CA GLY A 54 -2.27 -11.17 9.41
C GLY A 54 -2.03 -10.39 10.72
N GLY A 55 -0.78 -10.02 11.00
CA GLY A 55 -0.44 -9.16 12.13
C GLY A 55 -0.84 -7.69 11.94
N TYR A 56 -1.06 -7.23 10.71
CA TYR A 56 -1.39 -5.84 10.42
C TYR A 56 -2.91 -5.65 10.24
N PRO A 57 -3.60 -4.96 11.17
CA PRO A 57 -5.06 -4.88 11.17
C PRO A 57 -5.64 -4.02 10.05
N TRP A 58 -4.85 -3.10 9.46
CA TRP A 58 -5.32 -2.17 8.42
C TRP A 58 -5.07 -2.71 7.01
N SER A 59 -5.34 -3.99 6.82
CA SER A 59 -5.23 -4.69 5.54
C SER A 59 -6.35 -5.70 5.40
N SER A 60 -6.70 -6.07 4.16
CA SER A 60 -7.77 -7.02 3.89
C SER A 60 -7.39 -8.48 4.18
N TYR A 61 -6.15 -8.74 4.63
CA TYR A 61 -5.62 -10.08 4.82
C TYR A 61 -6.51 -10.90 5.77
N ARG A 62 -6.97 -10.31 6.86
CA ARG A 62 -7.77 -11.03 7.87
C ARG A 62 -9.09 -11.52 7.30
N ALA A 63 -9.78 -10.69 6.54
CA ALA A 63 -11.01 -11.10 5.87
C ALA A 63 -10.74 -12.13 4.75
N ASN A 64 -9.74 -11.88 3.90
CA ASN A 64 -9.50 -12.71 2.72
C ASN A 64 -8.81 -14.04 3.03
N ALA A 65 -8.01 -14.13 4.10
CA ALA A 65 -7.21 -15.31 4.44
C ALA A 65 -7.70 -16.02 5.72
N LEU A 66 -8.26 -15.27 6.68
CA LEU A 66 -8.68 -15.79 7.99
C LEU A 66 -10.22 -15.85 8.12
N GLY A 67 -10.96 -15.26 7.19
CA GLY A 67 -12.42 -15.27 7.19
C GLY A 67 -13.06 -14.34 8.22
N GLU A 68 -12.34 -13.32 8.69
CA GLU A 68 -12.92 -12.29 9.55
C GLU A 68 -13.92 -11.42 8.76
N ASP A 69 -15.06 -11.11 9.38
CA ASP A 69 -16.04 -10.22 8.76
C ASP A 69 -15.51 -8.78 8.71
N ASP A 70 -15.54 -8.16 7.53
CA ASP A 70 -15.19 -6.75 7.33
C ASP A 70 -16.23 -6.08 6.43
N ALA A 71 -17.01 -5.17 7.02
CA ALA A 71 -18.07 -4.46 6.33
C ALA A 71 -17.58 -3.49 5.24
N LEU A 72 -16.28 -3.18 5.20
CA LEU A 72 -15.68 -2.33 4.17
C LEU A 72 -15.34 -3.12 2.90
N LEU A 73 -15.34 -4.44 2.96
CA LEU A 73 -14.91 -5.28 1.84
C LEU A 73 -16.09 -5.81 1.04
N THR A 74 -16.01 -5.59 -0.28
CA THR A 74 -16.83 -6.30 -1.26
C THR A 74 -15.93 -7.31 -2.00
N PRO A 75 -16.19 -8.62 -1.88
CA PRO A 75 -15.36 -9.64 -2.52
C PRO A 75 -15.33 -9.50 -4.04
N HIS A 76 -14.14 -9.46 -4.62
CA HIS A 76 -13.97 -9.40 -6.07
C HIS A 76 -14.37 -10.74 -6.72
N PRO A 77 -14.99 -10.78 -7.93
CA PRO A 77 -15.38 -12.03 -8.59
C PRO A 77 -14.25 -13.06 -8.75
N HIS A 78 -13.03 -12.61 -9.05
CA HIS A 78 -11.86 -13.50 -9.10
C HIS A 78 -11.51 -14.10 -7.73
N TYR A 79 -11.63 -13.35 -6.63
CA TYR A 79 -11.48 -13.92 -5.29
C TYR A 79 -12.57 -14.96 -5.03
N CYS A 80 -13.83 -14.65 -5.40
CA CYS A 80 -14.93 -15.61 -5.31
C CYS A 80 -14.66 -16.91 -6.11
N SER A 81 -13.90 -16.83 -7.21
CA SER A 81 -13.53 -17.99 -8.02
C SER A 81 -12.44 -18.88 -7.42
N LEU A 82 -11.79 -18.46 -6.32
CA LEU A 82 -10.76 -19.28 -5.65
C LEU A 82 -11.33 -20.54 -4.98
N GLY A 83 -12.62 -20.55 -4.67
CA GLY A 83 -13.25 -21.64 -3.93
C GLY A 83 -14.78 -21.50 -3.88
N ARG A 84 -15.46 -22.63 -3.76
CA ARG A 84 -16.93 -22.71 -3.72
C ARG A 84 -17.48 -22.26 -2.38
N SER A 85 -16.73 -22.47 -1.30
CA SER A 85 -17.09 -22.03 0.06
C SER A 85 -16.22 -20.87 0.56
N PRO A 86 -16.66 -20.07 1.55
CA PRO A 86 -15.82 -19.07 2.19
C PRO A 86 -14.50 -19.64 2.71
N GLY A 87 -14.54 -20.82 3.36
CA GLY A 87 -13.34 -21.48 3.87
C GLY A 87 -12.37 -21.91 2.78
N GLU A 88 -12.87 -22.44 1.64
CA GLU A 88 -12.02 -22.77 0.49
C GLU A 88 -11.33 -21.53 -0.09
N ARG A 89 -12.06 -20.41 -0.18
CA ARG A 89 -11.48 -19.14 -0.66
C ARG A 89 -10.40 -18.64 0.29
N CYS A 90 -10.65 -18.68 1.59
CA CYS A 90 -9.68 -18.28 2.62
C CYS A 90 -8.41 -19.13 2.54
N ALA A 91 -8.57 -20.46 2.47
CA ALA A 91 -7.44 -21.38 2.35
C ALA A 91 -6.64 -21.18 1.06
N ALA A 92 -7.33 -21.01 -0.08
CA ALA A 92 -6.69 -20.76 -1.37
C ALA A 92 -5.96 -19.41 -1.40
N TYR A 93 -6.53 -18.37 -0.80
CA TYR A 93 -5.90 -17.06 -0.68
C TYR A 93 -4.69 -17.08 0.26
N ALA A 94 -4.80 -17.70 1.43
CA ALA A 94 -3.68 -17.89 2.37
C ALA A 94 -2.52 -18.65 1.72
N ALA A 95 -2.82 -19.64 0.86
CA ALA A 95 -1.81 -20.40 0.14
C ALA A 95 -0.95 -19.56 -0.83
N LEU A 96 -1.40 -18.35 -1.22
CA LEU A 96 -0.61 -17.41 -2.03
C LEU A 96 0.65 -16.90 -1.31
N PHE A 97 0.66 -16.97 0.03
CA PHE A 97 1.73 -16.48 0.90
C PHE A 97 2.68 -17.60 1.35
N ALA A 98 2.24 -18.86 1.32
CA ALA A 98 3.08 -20.01 1.71
C ALA A 98 4.12 -20.41 0.66
N ARG A 99 3.92 -20.04 -0.62
CA ARG A 99 4.70 -20.56 -1.77
C ARG A 99 5.80 -19.63 -2.26
N ALA A 100 5.90 -18.43 -1.72
CA ALA A 100 6.94 -17.48 -2.13
C ALA A 100 8.18 -17.67 -1.25
N GLY A 101 9.12 -18.52 -1.69
CA GLY A 101 10.49 -18.57 -1.18
C GLY A 101 11.30 -17.30 -1.48
N GLU A 102 10.65 -16.23 -1.92
CA GLU A 102 11.21 -14.90 -2.07
C GLU A 102 11.26 -14.27 -0.68
N ARG A 103 12.46 -14.18 -0.11
CA ARG A 103 12.72 -13.32 1.04
C ARG A 103 12.13 -11.95 0.72
N ILE A 104 11.10 -11.55 1.46
CA ILE A 104 10.53 -10.21 1.38
C ILE A 104 11.67 -9.23 1.64
N ILE A 105 12.11 -8.52 0.59
CA ILE A 105 13.18 -7.54 0.71
C ILE A 105 12.58 -6.34 1.41
N PRO A 106 13.12 -5.93 2.58
CA PRO A 106 12.64 -4.74 3.25
C PRO A 106 12.76 -3.54 2.32
N ILE A 107 11.78 -2.64 2.37
CA ILE A 107 11.87 -1.38 1.63
C ILE A 107 13.06 -0.63 2.21
N SER A 108 14.15 -0.53 1.45
CA SER A 108 15.21 0.40 1.81
C SER A 108 14.63 1.81 1.71
N HIS A 109 14.53 2.53 2.83
CA HIS A 109 14.19 3.95 2.81
C HIS A 109 15.23 4.68 1.95
N ARG A 110 14.89 4.91 0.68
CA ARG A 110 15.64 5.82 -0.16
C ARG A 110 15.35 7.19 0.47
N ARG A 111 16.34 7.82 1.10
CA ARG A 111 16.21 9.25 1.42
C ARG A 111 15.93 9.92 0.08
N SER A 112 14.80 10.60 -0.01
CA SER A 112 14.34 11.33 -1.18
C SER A 112 15.44 12.31 -1.57
N GLY A 113 16.33 11.89 -2.48
CA GLY A 113 17.22 12.80 -3.18
C GLY A 113 16.33 13.64 -4.08
N SER A 114 16.34 14.95 -3.86
CA SER A 114 15.53 15.96 -4.54
C SER A 114 15.18 15.57 -5.99
N LEU A 115 13.93 15.19 -6.23
CA LEU A 115 13.41 15.04 -7.57
C LEU A 115 13.39 16.44 -8.20
N SER A 116 14.33 16.70 -9.12
CA SER A 116 14.31 17.91 -9.94
C SER A 116 12.98 17.95 -10.71
N PRO A 117 12.31 19.12 -10.83
CA PRO A 117 11.02 19.19 -11.49
C PRO A 117 11.16 18.73 -12.93
N ARG A 118 10.35 17.76 -13.36
CA ARG A 118 10.23 17.44 -14.79
C ARG A 118 9.67 18.67 -15.50
N VAL A 119 10.52 19.35 -16.28
CA VAL A 119 10.11 20.36 -17.25
C VAL A 119 9.18 19.67 -18.25
N ARG A 120 7.89 20.02 -18.20
CA ARG A 120 6.97 19.66 -19.28
C ARG A 120 7.29 20.57 -20.47
N SER A 121 7.93 20.02 -21.50
CA SER A 121 7.95 20.66 -22.81
C SER A 121 6.50 20.71 -23.32
N ARG A 122 5.92 21.91 -23.38
CA ARG A 122 4.70 22.15 -24.13
C ARG A 122 5.06 22.16 -25.62
N SER A 123 4.44 21.26 -26.37
CA SER A 123 4.28 21.40 -27.83
C SER A 123 3.10 22.31 -28.14
#